data_AF-A0A0L1IKQ6-F1
#
_entry.id   AF-A0A0L1IKQ6-F1
#
_cell.length_a   1.000
_cell.length_b   1.000
_cell.length_c   1.000
_cell.angle_alpha   90.00
_cell.angle_beta   90.00
_cell.angle_gamma   90.00
#
_symmetry.space_group_name_H-M   'P 1'
#
loop_
_entity.id
_entity.type
_entity.pdbx_description
1 polymer ?
#
loop_
_entity_poly.entity_id
_entity_poly.type
_entity_poly.pdbx_seq_one_letter_code
_entity_poly.pdbx_strand_id
1 'polypeptide(L)'
;MAPSLIVDCYNNNAHCVNMVQRLKFLSYVGGALPEEVGNVLTTRIKLMTMMGSCETALHPLELNPDPADWQYLTISPFLGHTFRADRDGLSDLVFTRDPRFELFQGVFRTFPDKTEFAMGDLFEQHPRRPESWVFRARTDDIIAFTTAEKLNPVTMESVISANAKVKSAVVGGQGQFQASVLIEPYTYPRSKEEEDQFLRDVWPSILQANRDCPAHGRIMRGFVMLTKPDKPMPRAGKDTVQRHQVLKLYAEEFRELYDRMRPHVKKDGVAVQEVEREAVEVDVGEGDLDRRVEEALQRVLPGAVERAVQDVLARLLAGLTGQLAPVASQSVPVQPPVHVNGEVNGVTNGVTNGVEEVVHPGPPELKKVIYDQLGENIDIREVKDDSDLFQFGLDSLVVIDLTNALNTYIIKWRPGKELLEPKVVYDNPTVERILGLVEDAGKA
;
A
#
# COMPACT_ATOMS: atom_id res chain seq x y z
N MET A 1 -12.27 30.12 -0.27
CA MET A 1 -10.95 30.12 -0.95
C MET A 1 -10.61 28.70 -1.36
N ALA A 2 -9.84 28.49 -2.43
CA ALA A 2 -9.33 27.17 -2.76
C ALA A 2 -8.23 26.77 -1.75
N PRO A 3 -8.14 25.51 -1.30
CA PRO A 3 -7.07 25.04 -0.42
C PRO A 3 -5.67 25.36 -0.93
N SER A 4 -5.41 25.22 -2.23
CA SER A 4 -4.11 25.53 -2.85
C SER A 4 -3.67 26.97 -2.57
N LEU A 5 -4.56 27.94 -2.77
CA LEU A 5 -4.27 29.35 -2.49
C LEU A 5 -4.02 29.64 -1.01
N ILE A 6 -4.67 28.90 -0.11
CA ILE A 6 -4.42 29.04 1.34
C ILE A 6 -3.01 28.55 1.66
N VAL A 7 -2.61 27.41 1.07
CA VAL A 7 -1.26 26.86 1.21
C VAL A 7 -0.22 27.80 0.60
N ASP A 8 -0.48 28.40 -0.58
CA ASP A 8 0.38 29.42 -1.18
C ASP A 8 0.59 30.62 -0.24
N CYS A 9 -0.50 31.14 0.33
CA CYS A 9 -0.43 32.23 1.29
C CYS A 9 0.30 31.83 2.57
N TYR A 10 0.10 30.60 3.06
CA TYR A 10 0.78 30.08 4.25
C TYR A 10 2.29 29.95 4.03
N ASN A 11 2.71 29.42 2.88
CA ASN A 11 4.11 29.19 2.55
C ASN A 11 4.88 30.47 2.22
N ASN A 12 4.20 31.57 1.89
CA ASN A 12 4.82 32.88 1.73
C ASN A 12 4.71 33.70 3.03
N ASN A 13 5.84 33.96 3.68
CA ASN A 13 5.89 34.64 4.99
C ASN A 13 5.10 35.98 5.01
N ALA A 14 5.28 36.83 3.99
CA ALA A 14 4.57 38.11 3.94
C ALA A 14 3.05 37.94 3.80
N HIS A 15 2.59 36.96 3.00
CA HIS A 15 1.17 36.67 2.85
C HIS A 15 0.60 35.99 4.10
N CYS A 16 1.33 35.05 4.70
CA CYS A 16 0.94 34.35 5.92
C CYS A 16 0.74 35.33 7.08
N VAL A 17 1.70 36.22 7.31
CA VAL A 17 1.60 37.26 8.34
C VAL A 17 0.38 38.15 8.10
N ASN A 18 0.16 38.61 6.86
CA ASN A 18 -1.02 39.43 6.54
C ASN A 18 -2.34 38.67 6.73
N MET A 19 -2.39 37.40 6.32
CA MET A 19 -3.56 36.54 6.44
C MET A 19 -3.92 36.36 7.92
N VAL A 20 -2.95 35.99 8.76
CA VAL A 20 -3.13 35.77 10.21
C VAL A 20 -3.45 37.06 10.97
N GLN A 21 -2.91 38.21 10.57
CA GLN A 21 -3.15 39.49 11.25
C GLN A 21 -4.51 40.13 10.88
N ARG A 22 -4.99 39.93 9.65
CA ARG A 22 -6.12 40.69 9.12
C ARG A 22 -7.40 39.87 9.01
N LEU A 23 -7.31 38.55 8.83
CA LEU A 23 -8.50 37.70 8.71
C LEU A 23 -8.95 37.20 10.09
N LYS A 24 -10.25 37.27 10.32
CA LYS A 24 -10.91 36.67 11.49
C LYS A 24 -11.61 35.35 11.16
N PHE A 25 -11.94 35.17 9.88
CA PHE A 25 -12.69 34.04 9.36
C PHE A 25 -12.19 33.72 7.95
N LEU A 26 -12.03 32.44 7.66
CA LEU A 26 -11.63 31.94 6.34
C LEU A 26 -12.45 30.69 6.03
N SER A 27 -13.26 30.77 4.98
CA SER A 27 -13.93 29.60 4.43
C SER A 27 -13.22 29.05 3.21
N TYR A 28 -13.23 27.73 3.05
CA TYR A 28 -12.58 27.06 1.94
C TYR A 28 -13.43 25.94 1.34
N VAL A 29 -13.28 25.69 0.04
CA VAL A 29 -14.14 24.78 -0.74
C VAL A 29 -13.36 24.15 -1.88
N GLY A 30 -13.75 22.94 -2.30
CA GLY A 30 -13.24 22.30 -3.51
C GLY A 30 -12.02 21.39 -3.29
N GLY A 31 -11.69 21.10 -2.03
CA GLY A 31 -10.65 20.15 -1.62
C GLY A 31 -10.42 20.19 -0.11
N ALA A 32 -9.65 19.23 0.39
CA ALA A 32 -9.16 19.24 1.77
C ALA A 32 -8.03 20.27 1.92
N LEU A 33 -7.96 20.93 3.08
CA LEU A 33 -6.81 21.74 3.47
C LEU A 33 -5.84 20.84 4.24
N PRO A 34 -4.51 20.90 4.00
CA PRO A 34 -3.56 20.13 4.79
C PRO A 34 -3.69 20.38 6.28
N GLU A 35 -3.71 19.29 7.04
CA GLU A 35 -3.99 19.35 8.48
C GLU A 35 -2.97 20.23 9.22
N GLU A 36 -1.69 20.10 8.88
CA GLU A 36 -0.62 20.93 9.43
C GLU A 36 -0.90 22.43 9.23
N VAL A 37 -1.30 22.82 8.02
CA VAL A 37 -1.61 24.21 7.69
C VAL A 37 -2.83 24.69 8.46
N GLY A 38 -3.91 23.91 8.48
CA GLY A 38 -5.12 24.28 9.19
C GLY A 38 -4.93 24.36 10.71
N ASN A 39 -4.15 23.45 11.29
CA ASN A 39 -3.81 23.45 12.72
C ASN A 39 -3.04 24.70 13.14
N VAL A 40 -2.17 25.24 12.27
CA VAL A 40 -1.50 26.52 12.54
C VAL A 40 -2.48 27.69 12.39
N LEU A 41 -3.26 27.72 11.30
CA LEU A 41 -4.16 28.85 11.00
C LEU A 41 -5.32 28.98 12.00
N THR A 42 -5.86 27.87 12.49
CA THR A 42 -7.00 27.83 13.43
C THR A 42 -6.67 28.50 14.78
N THR A 43 -5.39 28.69 15.10
CA THR A 43 -4.95 29.42 16.32
C THR A 43 -5.33 30.90 16.32
N ARG A 44 -5.65 31.47 15.15
CA ARG A 44 -5.95 32.90 14.98
C ARG A 44 -7.16 33.17 14.09
N ILE A 45 -7.42 32.30 13.12
CA ILE A 45 -8.47 32.47 12.11
C ILE A 45 -9.51 31.39 12.32
N LYS A 46 -10.80 31.77 12.39
CA LYS A 46 -11.86 30.77 12.36
C LYS A 46 -11.95 30.14 10.97
N LEU A 47 -11.62 28.85 10.86
CA LEU A 47 -11.73 28.09 9.62
C LEU A 47 -13.14 27.51 9.46
N MET A 48 -13.62 27.44 8.22
CA MET A 48 -14.85 26.74 7.86
C MET A 48 -14.70 26.01 6.53
N THR A 49 -14.86 24.69 6.56
CA THR A 49 -15.04 23.90 5.34
C THR A 49 -16.41 24.20 4.74
N MET A 50 -16.44 24.48 3.44
CA MET A 50 -17.64 24.57 2.63
C MET A 50 -17.66 23.37 1.68
N MET A 51 -18.83 22.76 1.51
CA MET A 51 -19.01 21.55 0.72
C MET A 51 -20.20 21.68 -0.23
N GLY A 52 -20.08 21.05 -1.40
CA GLY A 52 -21.14 21.00 -2.40
C GLY A 52 -20.61 20.52 -3.74
N SER A 53 -21.52 20.20 -4.64
CA SER A 53 -21.22 19.85 -6.02
C SER A 53 -22.01 20.73 -7.01
N CYS A 54 -21.77 20.55 -8.31
CA CYS A 54 -22.60 21.21 -9.33
C CYS A 54 -24.04 20.72 -9.29
N GLU A 55 -24.24 19.46 -8.91
CA GLU A 55 -25.53 18.76 -8.82
C GLU A 55 -26.31 19.10 -7.54
N THR A 56 -25.62 19.33 -6.41
CA THR A 56 -26.26 19.57 -5.10
C THR A 56 -26.27 21.02 -4.66
N ALA A 57 -25.60 21.91 -5.41
CA ALA A 57 -25.20 23.23 -4.94
C ALA A 57 -24.41 23.17 -3.61
N LEU A 58 -24.24 24.32 -2.96
CA LEU A 58 -23.59 24.42 -1.66
C LEU A 58 -24.48 23.82 -0.57
N HIS A 59 -23.92 22.93 0.25
CA HIS A 59 -24.64 22.33 1.36
C HIS A 59 -24.81 23.33 2.52
N PRO A 60 -25.98 23.35 3.18
CA PRO A 60 -26.17 24.05 4.44
C PRO A 60 -25.37 23.38 5.56
N LEU A 61 -24.18 23.91 5.84
CA LEU A 61 -23.29 23.44 6.89
C LEU A 61 -23.42 24.30 8.15
N GLU A 62 -23.46 23.65 9.31
CA GLU A 62 -23.36 24.35 10.58
C GLU A 62 -21.92 24.81 10.83
N LEU A 63 -21.79 25.99 11.42
CA LEU A 63 -20.49 26.53 11.77
C LEU A 63 -19.97 25.85 13.03
N ASN A 64 -18.89 25.08 12.92
CA ASN A 64 -18.27 24.46 14.08
C ASN A 64 -17.75 25.54 15.07
N PRO A 65 -18.14 25.50 16.36
CA PRO A 65 -17.62 26.43 17.35
C PRO A 65 -16.21 26.07 17.83
N ASP A 66 -15.79 24.81 17.74
CA ASP A 66 -14.49 24.35 18.26
C ASP A 66 -13.38 24.46 17.18
N PRO A 67 -12.34 25.29 17.40
CA PRO A 67 -11.21 25.38 16.50
C PRO A 67 -10.42 24.07 16.33
N ALA A 68 -10.49 23.15 17.31
CA ALA A 68 -9.82 21.84 17.24
C ALA A 68 -10.47 20.92 16.20
N ASP A 69 -11.77 21.10 15.97
CA ASP A 69 -12.54 20.27 15.05
C ASP A 69 -12.82 20.99 13.72
N TRP A 70 -11.92 21.89 13.31
CA TRP A 70 -12.07 22.76 12.15
C TRP A 70 -12.29 22.04 10.80
N GLN A 71 -11.87 20.77 10.71
CA GLN A 71 -12.08 19.92 9.52
C GLN A 71 -13.48 19.30 9.49
N TYR A 72 -14.11 19.16 10.65
CA TYR A 72 -15.40 18.49 10.77
C TYR A 72 -16.53 19.42 10.35
N LEU A 73 -17.50 18.84 9.64
CA LEU A 73 -18.71 19.48 9.18
C LEU A 73 -19.94 18.77 9.74
N THR A 74 -20.98 19.56 9.99
CA THR A 74 -22.32 19.07 10.32
C THR A 74 -23.25 19.56 9.23
N ILE A 75 -23.82 18.63 8.47
CA ILE A 75 -24.73 18.93 7.36
C ILE A 75 -26.14 19.06 7.92
N SER A 76 -26.86 20.11 7.53
CA SER A 76 -28.25 20.28 7.96
C SER A 76 -29.12 19.09 7.51
N PRO A 77 -30.00 18.56 8.39
CA PRO A 77 -30.90 17.46 8.04
C PRO A 77 -31.91 17.83 6.95
N PHE A 78 -32.10 19.13 6.64
CA PHE A 78 -32.99 19.59 5.57
C PHE A 78 -32.56 19.16 4.16
N LEU A 79 -31.38 18.56 4.01
CA LEU A 79 -30.96 17.94 2.77
C LEU A 79 -31.50 16.51 2.57
N GLY A 80 -32.11 15.88 3.58
CA GLY A 80 -32.55 14.48 3.49
C GLY A 80 -31.40 13.52 3.18
N HIS A 81 -30.26 13.77 3.81
CA HIS A 81 -29.03 13.00 3.62
C HIS A 81 -28.87 11.94 4.72
N THR A 82 -28.12 10.88 4.41
CA THR A 82 -27.69 9.85 5.34
C THR A 82 -26.23 9.53 5.07
N PHE A 83 -25.45 9.30 6.12
CA PHE A 83 -24.14 8.68 6.00
C PHE A 83 -24.32 7.16 6.09
N ARG A 84 -23.96 6.42 5.04
CA ARG A 84 -24.13 4.97 4.97
C ARG A 84 -22.76 4.31 5.01
N ALA A 85 -22.60 3.31 5.86
CA ALA A 85 -21.35 2.56 5.98
C ALA A 85 -20.91 2.03 4.61
N ASP A 86 -19.64 2.24 4.29
CA ASP A 86 -18.97 1.75 3.08
C ASP A 86 -17.71 0.98 3.52
N ARG A 87 -16.58 1.20 2.86
CA ARG A 87 -15.28 0.55 3.12
C ARG A 87 -14.49 1.22 4.24
N ASP A 88 -13.57 0.45 4.82
CA ASP A 88 -12.49 0.94 5.70
C ASP A 88 -12.97 1.76 6.91
N GLY A 89 -14.17 1.45 7.41
CA GLY A 89 -14.79 2.19 8.52
C GLY A 89 -15.32 3.58 8.14
N LEU A 90 -15.32 3.93 6.85
CA LEU A 90 -15.85 5.18 6.32
C LEU A 90 -17.29 5.03 5.85
N SER A 91 -17.99 6.15 5.72
CA SER A 91 -19.38 6.21 5.26
C SER A 91 -19.55 7.15 4.07
N ASP A 92 -20.31 6.75 3.07
CA ASP A 92 -20.68 7.60 1.93
C ASP A 92 -21.85 8.52 2.27
N LEU A 93 -21.79 9.77 1.78
CA LEU A 93 -22.88 10.73 1.88
C LEU A 93 -23.92 10.47 0.79
N VAL A 94 -25.12 10.05 1.20
CA VAL A 94 -26.20 9.68 0.28
C VAL A 94 -27.43 10.55 0.52
N PHE A 95 -27.94 11.18 -0.54
CA PHE A 95 -29.23 11.88 -0.52
C PHE A 95 -30.36 10.92 -0.90
N THR A 96 -31.44 10.91 -0.14
CA THR A 96 -32.65 10.12 -0.41
C THR A 96 -33.80 11.07 -0.74
N ARG A 97 -34.44 10.88 -1.91
CA ARG A 97 -35.52 11.76 -2.36
C ARG A 97 -36.67 11.75 -1.36
N ASP A 98 -37.02 12.93 -0.89
CA ASP A 98 -38.11 13.12 0.04
C ASP A 98 -38.85 14.43 -0.28
N PRO A 99 -40.18 14.39 -0.53
CA PRO A 99 -40.98 15.59 -0.79
C PRO A 99 -40.85 16.67 0.29
N ARG A 100 -40.54 16.29 1.54
CA ARG A 100 -40.33 17.24 2.66
C ARG A 100 -39.09 18.13 2.46
N PHE A 101 -38.11 17.66 1.69
CA PHE A 101 -36.82 18.32 1.47
C PHE A 101 -36.64 18.79 0.03
N GLU A 102 -37.69 18.74 -0.81
CA GLU A 102 -37.62 18.98 -2.26
C GLU A 102 -36.95 20.33 -2.64
N LEU A 103 -37.14 21.36 -1.81
CA LEU A 103 -36.52 22.68 -2.01
C LEU A 103 -34.99 22.65 -1.93
N PHE A 104 -34.42 21.73 -1.15
CA PHE A 104 -32.98 21.62 -0.91
C PHE A 104 -32.34 20.46 -1.70
N GLN A 105 -33.13 19.56 -2.26
CA GLN A 105 -32.64 18.40 -3.02
C GLN A 105 -32.56 18.70 -4.52
N GLY A 106 -31.80 19.74 -4.89
CA GLY A 106 -31.59 20.14 -6.30
C GLY A 106 -31.08 19.01 -7.20
N VAL A 107 -30.35 18.05 -6.63
CA VAL A 107 -29.84 16.86 -7.33
C VAL A 107 -30.93 16.05 -8.02
N PHE A 108 -32.14 15.99 -7.45
CA PHE A 108 -33.28 15.28 -8.04
C PHE A 108 -34.02 16.07 -9.11
N ARG A 109 -33.72 17.37 -9.27
CA ARG A 109 -34.12 18.12 -10.46
C ARG A 109 -33.17 17.84 -11.63
N THR A 110 -31.87 17.71 -11.35
CA THR A 110 -30.85 17.32 -12.34
C THR A 110 -31.03 15.87 -12.78
N PHE A 111 -31.35 14.97 -11.85
CA PHE A 111 -31.58 13.56 -12.10
C PHE A 111 -33.01 13.14 -11.69
N PRO A 112 -34.03 13.46 -12.51
CA PRO A 112 -35.44 13.27 -12.17
C PRO A 112 -35.84 11.82 -11.96
N ASP A 113 -35.10 10.86 -12.51
CA ASP A 113 -35.40 9.43 -12.39
C ASP A 113 -34.75 8.78 -11.16
N LYS A 114 -33.83 9.47 -10.47
CA LYS A 114 -33.14 8.92 -9.30
C LYS A 114 -33.95 9.13 -8.02
N THR A 115 -34.16 8.07 -7.25
CA THR A 115 -34.72 8.17 -5.89
C THR A 115 -33.63 8.33 -4.83
N GLU A 116 -32.39 7.97 -5.14
CA GLU A 116 -31.22 8.17 -4.30
C GLU A 116 -30.04 8.68 -5.11
N PHE A 117 -29.15 9.43 -4.45
CA PHE A 117 -27.92 9.93 -5.03
C PHE A 117 -26.77 9.77 -4.05
N ALA A 118 -25.88 8.83 -4.34
CA ALA A 118 -24.60 8.66 -3.67
C ALA A 118 -23.59 9.70 -4.19
N MET A 119 -22.99 10.48 -3.30
CA MET A 119 -21.98 11.48 -3.68
C MET A 119 -20.65 10.83 -4.07
N GLY A 120 -20.40 9.62 -3.57
CA GLY A 120 -19.10 8.97 -3.68
C GLY A 120 -18.04 9.67 -2.82
N ASP A 121 -18.46 10.38 -1.78
CA ASP A 121 -17.60 11.10 -0.84
C ASP A 121 -17.58 10.31 0.47
N LEU A 122 -16.42 9.80 0.87
CA LEU A 122 -16.23 8.98 2.06
C LEU A 122 -15.86 9.83 3.27
N PHE A 123 -16.56 9.61 4.38
CA PHE A 123 -16.42 10.35 5.62
C PHE A 123 -16.13 9.47 6.82
N GLU A 124 -15.39 10.05 7.77
CA GLU A 124 -15.22 9.50 9.11
C GLU A 124 -16.08 10.29 10.10
N GLN A 125 -16.78 9.58 10.99
CA GLN A 125 -17.62 10.20 12.02
C GLN A 125 -16.77 10.73 13.17
N HIS A 126 -17.12 11.90 13.70
CA HIS A 126 -16.46 12.43 14.89
C HIS A 126 -16.72 11.52 16.10
N PRO A 127 -15.70 11.11 16.86
CA PRO A 127 -15.82 10.08 17.91
C PRO A 127 -16.72 10.47 19.09
N ARG A 128 -16.98 11.78 19.27
CA ARG A 128 -17.80 12.31 20.38
C ARG A 128 -19.05 13.08 19.94
N ARG A 129 -19.25 13.28 18.63
CA ARG A 129 -20.29 14.16 18.05
C ARG A 129 -20.87 13.48 16.80
N PRO A 130 -21.84 12.56 16.95
CA PRO A 130 -22.31 11.69 15.88
C PRO A 130 -22.86 12.42 14.64
N GLU A 131 -23.30 13.66 14.80
CA GLU A 131 -23.78 14.53 13.73
C GLU A 131 -22.66 15.14 12.87
N SER A 132 -21.41 15.02 13.33
CA SER A 132 -20.24 15.70 12.78
C SER A 132 -19.33 14.72 12.05
N TRP A 133 -18.88 15.10 10.86
CA TRP A 133 -18.17 14.22 9.94
C TRP A 133 -16.98 14.93 9.33
N VAL A 134 -15.93 14.20 8.98
CA VAL A 134 -14.76 14.73 8.26
C VAL A 134 -14.59 13.97 6.95
N PHE A 135 -14.42 14.70 5.87
CA PHE A 135 -14.17 14.12 4.54
C PHE A 135 -12.79 13.44 4.52
N ARG A 136 -12.71 12.23 3.95
CA ARG A 136 -11.47 11.44 3.88
C ARG A 136 -11.04 11.09 2.47
N ALA A 137 -11.97 10.79 1.57
CA ALA A 137 -11.63 10.43 0.20
C ALA A 137 -12.84 10.48 -0.72
N ARG A 138 -12.57 10.49 -2.03
CA ARG A 138 -13.55 10.05 -3.00
C ARG A 138 -13.47 8.54 -3.21
N THR A 139 -14.60 7.92 -3.49
CA THR A 139 -14.67 6.49 -3.85
C THR A 139 -13.90 6.18 -5.14
N ASP A 140 -13.87 7.10 -6.09
CA ASP A 140 -13.17 6.98 -7.38
C ASP A 140 -11.66 7.31 -7.31
N ASP A 141 -11.19 7.86 -6.19
CA ASP A 141 -9.76 8.13 -5.95
C ASP A 141 -9.03 6.96 -5.25
N ILE A 142 -9.76 5.95 -4.78
CA ILE A 142 -9.17 4.78 -4.12
C ILE A 142 -8.34 3.98 -5.13
N ILE A 143 -7.05 3.84 -4.83
CA ILE A 143 -6.10 3.08 -5.64
C ILE A 143 -6.23 1.61 -5.28
N ALA A 144 -6.39 0.75 -6.29
CA ALA A 144 -6.32 -0.70 -6.15
C ALA A 144 -5.06 -1.23 -6.82
N PHE A 145 -4.20 -1.88 -6.05
CA PHE A 145 -2.96 -2.50 -6.54
C PHE A 145 -3.23 -3.86 -7.20
N THR A 146 -2.21 -4.45 -7.84
CA THR A 146 -2.30 -5.81 -8.41
C THR A 146 -2.58 -6.89 -7.37
N THR A 147 -2.26 -6.62 -6.10
CA THR A 147 -2.61 -7.47 -4.95
C THR A 147 -4.07 -7.36 -4.51
N ALA A 148 -4.85 -6.49 -5.15
CA ALA A 148 -6.18 -6.05 -4.73
C ALA A 148 -6.23 -5.28 -3.39
N GLU A 149 -5.07 -5.01 -2.77
CA GLU A 149 -4.98 -4.10 -1.64
C GLU A 149 -5.36 -2.68 -2.08
N LYS A 150 -6.06 -1.97 -1.20
CA LYS A 150 -6.57 -0.62 -1.47
C LYS A 150 -5.74 0.42 -0.73
N LEU A 151 -5.57 1.59 -1.35
CA LEU A 151 -4.91 2.75 -0.77
C LEU A 151 -5.78 3.98 -0.96
N ASN A 152 -6.02 4.71 0.13
CA ASN A 152 -6.51 6.07 0.07
C ASN A 152 -5.31 7.03 -0.07
N PRO A 153 -5.15 7.71 -1.21
CA PRO A 153 -4.00 8.57 -1.46
C PRO A 153 -4.13 9.98 -0.86
N VAL A 154 -5.34 10.42 -0.49
CA VAL A 154 -5.65 11.83 -0.24
C VAL A 154 -4.82 12.41 0.92
N THR A 155 -4.72 11.67 2.03
CA THR A 155 -3.91 12.11 3.18
C THR A 155 -2.43 12.21 2.82
N MET A 156 -1.90 11.24 2.06
CA MET A 156 -0.50 11.25 1.64
C MET A 156 -0.18 12.47 0.77
N GLU A 157 -1.03 12.75 -0.22
CA GLU A 157 -0.89 13.90 -1.12
C GLU A 157 -0.96 15.22 -0.36
N SER A 158 -1.86 15.29 0.61
CA SER A 158 -2.04 16.47 1.45
C SER A 158 -0.80 16.76 2.30
N VAL A 159 -0.19 15.72 2.90
CA VAL A 159 1.05 15.84 3.68
C VAL A 159 2.21 16.29 2.78
N ILE A 160 2.35 15.68 1.60
CA ILE A 160 3.42 16.05 0.67
C ILE A 160 3.24 17.48 0.14
N SER A 161 2.01 17.90 -0.13
CA SER A 161 1.68 19.23 -0.64
C SER A 161 1.80 20.34 0.40
N ALA A 162 1.92 20.02 1.69
CA ALA A 162 2.21 21.01 2.73
C ALA A 162 3.66 21.53 2.64
N ASN A 163 4.56 20.80 1.98
CA ASN A 163 5.95 21.23 1.79
C ASN A 163 6.04 22.49 0.91
N ALA A 164 6.77 23.50 1.38
CA ALA A 164 6.90 24.79 0.69
C ALA A 164 7.53 24.72 -0.73
N LYS A 165 8.19 23.62 -1.09
CA LYS A 165 8.72 23.38 -2.45
C LYS A 165 7.72 22.74 -3.40
N VAL A 166 6.66 22.13 -2.86
CA VAL A 166 5.67 21.35 -3.61
C VAL A 166 4.42 22.17 -3.83
N LYS A 167 4.07 22.40 -5.10
CA LYS A 167 2.83 23.04 -5.50
C LYS A 167 1.66 22.05 -5.42
N SER A 168 1.85 20.82 -5.86
CA SER A 168 0.85 19.75 -5.74
C SER A 168 1.50 18.36 -5.87
N ALA A 169 0.87 17.35 -5.29
CA ALA A 169 1.27 15.96 -5.43
C ALA A 169 0.06 15.10 -5.82
N VAL A 170 0.28 14.11 -6.69
CA VAL A 170 -0.71 13.09 -7.08
C VAL A 170 -0.07 11.72 -6.97
N VAL A 171 -0.62 10.88 -6.10
CA VAL A 171 -0.22 9.50 -5.90
C VAL A 171 -0.83 8.61 -7.00
N GLY A 172 0.01 7.81 -7.64
CA GLY A 172 -0.39 6.82 -8.64
C GLY A 172 -0.27 5.39 -8.10
N GLY A 173 -0.59 4.42 -8.94
CA GLY A 173 -0.45 2.99 -8.61
C GLY A 173 -1.65 2.12 -8.96
N GLN A 174 -2.66 2.66 -9.64
CA GLN A 174 -3.81 1.88 -10.07
C GLN A 174 -3.37 0.72 -10.97
N GLY A 175 -3.68 -0.52 -10.55
CA GLY A 175 -3.29 -1.73 -11.26
C GLY A 175 -1.79 -1.99 -11.27
N GLN A 176 -1.04 -1.42 -10.33
CA GLN A 176 0.41 -1.60 -10.21
C GLN A 176 0.77 -2.32 -8.90
N PHE A 177 2.01 -2.78 -8.80
CA PHE A 177 2.50 -3.49 -7.62
C PHE A 177 2.94 -2.56 -6.48
N GLN A 178 3.01 -1.25 -6.73
CA GLN A 178 3.49 -0.28 -5.74
C GLN A 178 2.92 1.12 -5.97
N ALA A 179 2.78 1.89 -4.89
CA ALA A 179 2.42 3.31 -4.95
C ALA A 179 3.54 4.15 -5.60
N SER A 180 3.16 5.17 -6.35
CA SER A 180 4.07 6.19 -6.88
C SER A 180 3.55 7.58 -6.59
N VAL A 181 4.38 8.61 -6.76
CA VAL A 181 3.93 10.00 -6.64
C VAL A 181 4.51 10.86 -7.75
N LEU A 182 3.63 11.64 -8.38
CA LEU A 182 3.98 12.71 -9.29
C LEU A 182 3.89 14.04 -8.56
N ILE A 183 4.97 14.80 -8.57
CA ILE A 183 5.11 16.06 -7.83
C ILE A 183 5.20 17.23 -8.81
N GLU A 184 4.42 18.28 -8.58
CA GLU A 184 4.53 19.58 -9.23
C GLU A 184 5.35 20.53 -8.34
N PRO A 185 6.59 20.90 -8.70
CA PRO A 185 7.37 21.90 -7.98
C PRO A 185 6.82 23.32 -8.17
N TYR A 186 6.98 24.21 -7.17
CA TYR A 186 6.83 25.66 -7.42
C TYR A 186 7.96 26.20 -8.30
N THR A 187 9.19 25.77 -8.00
CA THR A 187 10.38 26.12 -8.76
C THR A 187 10.97 24.83 -9.31
N TYR A 188 10.90 24.68 -10.63
CA TYR A 188 11.41 23.49 -11.29
C TYR A 188 12.95 23.43 -11.23
N PRO A 189 13.52 22.28 -10.84
CA PRO A 189 14.94 22.01 -11.01
C PRO A 189 15.38 22.16 -12.47
N ARG A 190 16.58 22.71 -12.68
CA ARG A 190 17.15 22.97 -14.02
C ARG A 190 18.28 22.03 -14.40
N SER A 191 18.80 21.26 -13.44
CA SER A 191 19.83 20.25 -13.64
C SER A 191 19.53 19.01 -12.79
N LYS A 192 20.27 17.92 -13.03
CA LYS A 192 20.11 16.69 -12.27
C LYS A 192 20.47 16.88 -10.79
N GLU A 193 21.48 17.69 -10.51
CA GLU A 193 21.92 18.01 -9.15
C GLU A 193 20.85 18.81 -8.38
N GLU A 194 20.20 19.77 -9.05
CA GLU A 194 19.07 20.50 -8.47
C GLU A 194 17.87 19.58 -8.24
N GLU A 195 17.63 18.61 -9.13
CA GLU A 195 16.56 17.63 -8.99
C GLU A 195 16.81 16.73 -7.78
N ASP A 196 18.04 16.21 -7.64
CA ASP A 196 18.41 15.38 -6.50
C ASP A 196 18.32 16.16 -5.18
N GLN A 197 18.69 17.45 -5.18
CA GLN A 197 18.51 18.31 -4.02
C GLN A 197 17.03 18.54 -3.70
N PHE A 198 16.20 18.80 -4.71
CA PHE A 198 14.76 18.92 -4.54
C PHE A 198 14.16 17.65 -3.92
N LEU A 199 14.51 16.48 -4.44
CA LEU A 199 14.04 15.20 -3.92
C LEU A 199 14.52 14.96 -2.48
N ARG A 200 15.76 15.33 -2.14
CA ARG A 200 16.25 15.28 -0.74
C ARG A 200 15.41 16.15 0.19
N ASP A 201 15.03 17.34 -0.24
CA ASP A 201 14.28 18.29 0.60
C ASP A 201 12.79 17.93 0.76
N VAL A 202 12.22 17.22 -0.23
CA VAL A 202 10.83 16.74 -0.19
C VAL A 202 10.72 15.36 0.48
N TRP A 203 11.79 14.57 0.49
CA TRP A 203 11.79 13.21 1.07
C TRP A 203 11.27 13.13 2.51
N PRO A 204 11.58 14.05 3.44
CA PRO A 204 11.00 14.03 4.79
C PRO A 204 9.46 14.08 4.79
N SER A 205 8.84 14.86 3.90
CA SER A 205 7.39 14.92 3.76
C SER A 205 6.81 13.62 3.20
N ILE A 206 7.55 12.93 2.31
CA ILE A 206 7.16 11.60 1.82
C ILE A 206 7.28 10.55 2.92
N LEU A 207 8.34 10.59 3.74
CA LEU A 207 8.50 9.70 4.89
C LEU A 207 7.36 9.89 5.91
N GLN A 208 6.95 11.13 6.14
CA GLN A 208 5.79 11.43 6.98
C GLN A 208 4.52 10.82 6.39
N ALA A 209 4.25 11.04 5.10
CA ALA A 209 3.11 10.43 4.42
C ALA A 209 3.14 8.88 4.48
N ASN A 210 4.32 8.27 4.37
CA ASN A 210 4.49 6.82 4.45
C ASN A 210 4.24 6.25 5.85
N ARG A 211 4.53 7.02 6.91
CA ARG A 211 4.30 6.59 8.30
C ARG A 211 2.82 6.36 8.57
N ASP A 212 1.97 7.23 8.03
CA ASP A 212 0.54 7.26 8.33
C ASP A 212 -0.30 6.42 7.35
N CYS A 213 0.34 5.81 6.35
CA CYS A 213 -0.31 4.93 5.37
C CYS A 213 -0.02 3.44 5.64
N PRO A 214 -0.86 2.52 5.13
CA PRO A 214 -0.57 1.09 5.17
C PRO A 214 0.78 0.73 4.51
N ALA A 215 1.44 -0.33 4.97
CA ALA A 215 2.76 -0.74 4.49
C ALA A 215 2.83 -0.89 2.95
N HIS A 216 1.80 -1.53 2.36
CA HIS A 216 1.66 -1.73 0.91
C HIS A 216 1.43 -0.44 0.11
N GLY A 217 1.15 0.69 0.77
CA GLY A 217 0.93 1.99 0.15
C GLY A 217 2.13 2.94 0.21
N ARG A 218 3.23 2.53 0.85
CA ARG A 218 4.40 3.39 1.05
C ARG A 218 5.08 3.73 -0.28
N ILE A 219 5.32 5.01 -0.51
CA ILE A 219 6.01 5.53 -1.68
C ILE A 219 7.51 5.37 -1.50
N MET A 220 8.20 4.79 -2.48
CA MET A 220 9.65 4.63 -2.43
C MET A 220 10.37 5.66 -3.29
N ARG A 221 11.66 5.90 -3.02
CA ARG A 221 12.49 6.88 -3.76
C ARG A 221 12.42 6.69 -5.27
N GLY A 222 12.53 5.44 -5.73
CA GLY A 222 12.47 5.09 -7.15
C GLY A 222 11.11 5.32 -7.82
N PHE A 223 10.05 5.57 -7.04
CA PHE A 223 8.68 5.82 -7.49
C PHE A 223 8.25 7.29 -7.38
N VAL A 224 9.20 8.20 -7.20
CA VAL A 224 8.96 9.65 -7.19
C VAL A 224 9.27 10.22 -8.58
N MET A 225 8.31 10.95 -9.15
CA MET A 225 8.44 11.65 -10.42
C MET A 225 8.14 13.13 -10.27
N LEU A 226 8.73 13.95 -11.13
CA LEU A 226 8.40 15.37 -11.25
C LEU A 226 7.61 15.62 -12.54
N THR A 227 6.67 16.55 -12.47
CA THR A 227 6.07 17.15 -13.67
C THR A 227 7.12 17.91 -14.48
N LYS A 228 6.78 18.32 -15.71
CA LYS A 228 7.62 19.21 -16.53
C LYS A 228 7.04 20.64 -16.53
N PRO A 229 7.88 21.70 -16.64
CA PRO A 229 7.40 23.08 -16.67
C PRO A 229 6.37 23.38 -17.77
N ASP A 230 6.50 22.72 -18.92
CA ASP A 230 5.63 22.83 -20.10
C ASP A 230 4.42 21.88 -20.04
N LYS A 231 4.35 21.01 -19.03
CA LYS A 231 3.29 20.02 -18.83
C LYS A 231 2.76 20.06 -17.38
N PRO A 232 2.33 21.20 -16.82
CA PRO A 232 1.85 21.25 -15.44
C PRO A 232 0.60 20.38 -15.22
N MET A 233 0.22 20.13 -13.97
CA MET A 233 -0.99 19.34 -13.67
C MET A 233 -2.26 20.07 -14.16
N PRO A 234 -3.20 19.39 -14.86
CA PRO A 234 -4.48 19.97 -15.21
C PRO A 234 -5.29 20.38 -13.99
N ARG A 235 -5.91 21.56 -14.04
CA ARG A 235 -6.71 22.15 -12.95
C ARG A 235 -8.07 22.64 -13.44
N ALA A 236 -9.06 22.57 -12.57
CA ALA A 236 -10.36 23.19 -12.78
C ALA A 236 -10.30 24.70 -12.55
N GLY A 237 -11.37 25.44 -12.89
CA GLY A 237 -11.44 26.90 -12.70
C GLY A 237 -11.31 27.39 -11.24
N LYS A 238 -11.30 26.48 -10.26
CA LYS A 238 -11.03 26.75 -8.83
C LYS A 238 -9.60 26.38 -8.40
N ASP A 239 -8.71 26.15 -9.36
CA ASP A 239 -7.32 25.72 -9.13
C ASP A 239 -7.15 24.31 -8.52
N THR A 240 -8.26 23.57 -8.36
CA THR A 240 -8.25 22.16 -7.93
C THR A 240 -7.60 21.28 -9.00
N VAL A 241 -6.61 20.47 -8.60
CA VAL A 241 -5.99 19.45 -9.47
C VAL A 241 -7.00 18.42 -9.91
N GLN A 242 -7.07 18.13 -11.21
CA GLN A 242 -7.95 17.13 -11.78
C GLN A 242 -7.22 15.79 -11.89
N ARG A 243 -7.20 15.01 -10.81
CA ARG A 243 -6.48 13.71 -10.68
C ARG A 243 -6.59 12.83 -11.92
N HIS A 244 -7.81 12.53 -12.36
CA HIS A 244 -8.03 11.64 -13.50
C HIS A 244 -7.38 12.19 -14.79
N GLN A 245 -7.41 13.51 -14.99
CA GLN A 245 -6.73 14.14 -16.13
C GLN A 245 -5.21 14.15 -15.96
N VAL A 246 -4.68 14.30 -14.74
CA VAL A 246 -3.24 14.14 -14.46
C VAL A 246 -2.79 12.74 -14.83
N LEU A 247 -3.46 11.70 -14.31
CA LEU A 247 -3.13 10.30 -14.58
C LEU A 247 -3.20 9.97 -16.07
N LYS A 248 -4.19 10.52 -16.79
CA LYS A 248 -4.30 10.37 -18.25
C LYS A 248 -3.19 11.11 -19.01
N LEU A 249 -2.89 12.34 -18.61
CA LEU A 249 -1.87 13.17 -19.25
C LEU A 249 -0.46 12.59 -19.07
N TYR A 250 -0.21 11.97 -17.92
CA TYR A 250 1.08 11.38 -17.52
C TYR A 250 1.13 9.86 -17.66
N ALA A 251 0.17 9.26 -18.37
CA ALA A 251 0.04 7.80 -18.46
C ALA A 251 1.31 7.11 -18.98
N GLU A 252 1.98 7.70 -19.97
CA GLU A 252 3.23 7.18 -20.52
C GLU A 252 4.38 7.25 -19.51
N GLU A 253 4.55 8.36 -18.80
CA GLU A 253 5.60 8.50 -17.79
C GLU A 253 5.38 7.53 -16.61
N PHE A 254 4.13 7.34 -16.16
CA PHE A 254 3.81 6.30 -15.19
C PHE A 254 4.13 4.90 -15.75
N ARG A 255 3.76 4.60 -16.99
CA ARG A 255 4.05 3.31 -17.62
C ARG A 255 5.56 3.04 -17.66
N GLU A 256 6.36 4.01 -18.11
CA GLU A 256 7.82 3.92 -18.16
C GLU A 256 8.43 3.71 -16.77
N LEU A 257 7.92 4.44 -15.76
CA LEU A 257 8.32 4.24 -14.37
C LEU A 257 8.10 2.79 -13.94
N TYR A 258 6.87 2.28 -14.10
CA TYR A 258 6.53 0.93 -13.64
C TYR A 258 7.22 -0.16 -14.46
N ASP A 259 7.45 0.03 -15.76
CA ASP A 259 8.20 -0.89 -16.61
C ASP A 259 9.68 -0.97 -16.16
N ARG A 260 10.30 0.18 -15.86
CA ARG A 260 11.69 0.24 -15.34
C ARG A 260 11.82 -0.43 -13.98
N MET A 261 10.83 -0.22 -13.11
CA MET A 261 10.86 -0.72 -11.73
C MET A 261 10.31 -2.15 -11.60
N ARG A 262 9.76 -2.72 -12.69
CA ARG A 262 9.24 -4.08 -12.66
C ARG A 262 10.38 -5.05 -12.31
N PRO A 263 10.20 -5.96 -11.35
CA PRO A 263 11.21 -6.97 -11.05
C PRO A 263 11.53 -7.76 -12.31
N HIS A 264 12.81 -7.77 -12.72
CA HIS A 264 13.28 -8.64 -13.78
C HIS A 264 13.34 -10.05 -13.21
N VAL A 265 12.28 -10.83 -13.39
CA VAL A 265 12.39 -12.28 -13.23
C VAL A 265 13.33 -12.75 -14.34
N LYS A 266 14.60 -12.99 -14.01
CA LYS A 266 15.45 -13.80 -14.88
C LYS A 266 14.76 -15.15 -14.99
N LYS A 267 14.19 -15.42 -16.16
CA LYS A 267 13.99 -16.79 -16.61
C LYS A 267 15.40 -17.35 -16.83
N ASP A 268 16.06 -17.75 -15.76
CA ASP A 268 17.21 -18.64 -15.91
C ASP A 268 16.65 -19.92 -16.49
N GLY A 269 16.88 -20.08 -17.80
CA GLY A 269 16.59 -21.29 -18.52
C GLY A 269 17.28 -22.43 -17.79
N VAL A 270 16.49 -23.38 -17.30
CA VAL A 270 17.02 -24.70 -16.97
C VAL A 270 17.63 -25.22 -18.26
N ALA A 271 18.96 -25.19 -18.34
CA ALA A 271 19.71 -25.86 -19.37
C ALA A 271 19.41 -27.36 -19.23
N VAL A 272 18.49 -27.85 -20.04
CA VAL A 272 18.30 -29.28 -20.24
C VAL A 272 19.53 -29.74 -21.02
N GLN A 273 20.43 -30.48 -20.39
CA GLN A 273 21.52 -31.14 -21.09
C GLN A 273 20.94 -32.06 -22.15
N GLU A 274 21.29 -31.82 -23.41
CA GLU A 274 21.02 -32.71 -24.53
C GLU A 274 21.63 -34.07 -24.25
N VAL A 275 20.78 -35.08 -24.09
CA VAL A 275 21.16 -36.47 -24.28
C VAL A 275 20.77 -36.80 -25.71
N GLU A 276 21.76 -36.90 -26.60
CA GLU A 276 21.59 -37.43 -27.95
C GLU A 276 20.92 -38.81 -27.87
N ARG A 277 19.70 -38.93 -28.41
CA ARG A 277 19.14 -40.21 -28.83
C ARG A 277 18.42 -40.05 -30.15
N GLU A 278 18.78 -40.97 -31.04
CA GLU A 278 18.41 -41.08 -32.44
C GLU A 278 16.90 -40.98 -32.69
N ALA A 279 16.58 -40.38 -33.83
CA ALA A 279 15.23 -40.20 -34.33
C ALA A 279 14.50 -41.54 -34.50
N VAL A 280 13.36 -41.68 -33.83
CA VAL A 280 12.31 -42.61 -34.23
C VAL A 280 11.06 -41.75 -34.42
N GLU A 281 10.68 -41.54 -35.68
CA GLU A 281 9.38 -40.97 -36.03
C GLU A 281 8.27 -41.90 -35.52
N VAL A 282 7.43 -41.41 -34.61
CA VAL A 282 6.13 -42.01 -34.33
C VAL A 282 5.08 -40.91 -34.35
N ASP A 283 4.25 -40.97 -35.38
CA ASP A 283 3.04 -40.20 -35.58
C ASP A 283 2.02 -40.53 -34.49
N VAL A 284 1.57 -39.53 -33.71
CA VAL A 284 0.45 -39.67 -32.77
C VAL A 284 -0.40 -38.40 -32.85
N GLY A 285 -1.60 -38.54 -33.42
CA GLY A 285 -2.52 -37.45 -33.73
C GLY A 285 -3.11 -36.71 -32.52
N GLU A 286 -3.56 -35.48 -32.81
CA GLU A 286 -4.09 -34.42 -31.91
C GLU A 286 -5.18 -34.82 -30.89
N GLY A 287 -5.71 -36.04 -30.89
CA GLY A 287 -6.86 -36.43 -30.05
C GLY A 287 -6.55 -36.91 -28.63
N ASP A 288 -5.30 -37.25 -28.29
CA ASP A 288 -4.98 -37.91 -26.99
C ASP A 288 -4.59 -36.92 -25.88
N LEU A 289 -4.21 -35.68 -26.23
CA LEU A 289 -3.83 -34.65 -25.25
C LEU A 289 -5.04 -34.08 -24.53
N ASP A 290 -6.11 -33.78 -25.28
CA ASP A 290 -7.35 -33.23 -24.73
C ASP A 290 -8.02 -34.20 -23.76
N ARG A 291 -8.02 -35.51 -24.09
CA ARG A 291 -8.57 -36.56 -23.22
C ARG A 291 -7.82 -36.65 -21.88
N ARG A 292 -6.50 -36.46 -21.89
CA ARG A 292 -5.66 -36.51 -20.68
C ARG A 292 -5.79 -35.25 -19.81
N VAL A 293 -5.99 -34.09 -20.43
CA VAL A 293 -6.27 -32.83 -19.72
C VAL A 293 -7.64 -32.89 -19.05
N GLU A 294 -8.63 -33.46 -19.72
CA GLU A 294 -9.99 -33.60 -19.20
C GLU A 294 -10.08 -34.63 -18.06
N GLU A 295 -9.38 -35.76 -18.16
CA GLU A 295 -9.22 -36.73 -17.06
C GLU A 295 -8.46 -36.15 -15.84
N ALA A 296 -7.49 -35.25 -16.07
CA ALA A 296 -6.77 -34.57 -15.00
C ALA A 296 -7.66 -33.52 -14.29
N LEU A 297 -8.45 -32.75 -15.05
CA LEU A 297 -9.39 -31.77 -14.50
C LEU A 297 -10.49 -32.43 -13.67
N GLN A 298 -11.03 -33.58 -14.11
CA GLN A 298 -12.04 -34.33 -13.37
C GLN A 298 -11.51 -34.94 -12.06
N ARG A 299 -10.19 -35.22 -11.95
CA ARG A 299 -9.57 -35.69 -10.69
C ARG A 299 -9.36 -34.58 -9.65
N VAL A 300 -9.15 -33.34 -10.10
CA VAL A 300 -8.77 -32.22 -9.21
C VAL A 300 -9.99 -31.46 -8.67
N LEU A 301 -11.03 -31.31 -9.50
CA LEU A 301 -12.22 -30.50 -9.18
C LEU A 301 -13.04 -30.98 -7.96
N PRO A 302 -13.28 -32.29 -7.74
CA PRO A 302 -14.13 -32.73 -6.62
C PRO A 302 -13.52 -32.40 -5.26
N GLY A 303 -12.21 -32.64 -5.08
CA GLY A 303 -11.54 -32.42 -3.80
C GLY A 303 -11.27 -30.95 -3.47
N ALA A 304 -11.13 -30.08 -4.48
CA ALA A 304 -10.87 -28.66 -4.26
C ALA A 304 -12.15 -27.92 -3.83
N VAL A 305 -13.29 -28.23 -4.44
CA VAL A 305 -14.58 -27.60 -4.11
C VAL A 305 -15.08 -28.10 -2.76
N GLU A 306 -14.93 -29.39 -2.44
CA GLU A 306 -15.36 -29.95 -1.17
C GLU A 306 -14.55 -29.40 0.02
N ARG A 307 -13.23 -29.18 -0.16
CA ARG A 307 -12.38 -28.50 0.84
C ARG A 307 -12.76 -27.04 1.04
N ALA A 308 -13.04 -26.30 -0.05
CA ALA A 308 -13.47 -24.91 0.04
C ALA A 308 -14.84 -24.76 0.72
N VAL A 309 -15.78 -25.67 0.45
CA VAL A 309 -17.12 -25.67 1.07
C VAL A 309 -17.05 -26.04 2.55
N GLN A 310 -16.21 -27.02 2.92
CA GLN A 310 -15.98 -27.41 4.33
C GLN A 310 -15.34 -26.26 5.13
N ASP A 311 -14.38 -25.53 4.55
CA ASP A 311 -13.71 -24.41 5.23
C ASP A 311 -14.66 -23.22 5.44
N VAL A 312 -15.54 -22.94 4.47
CA VAL A 312 -16.58 -21.91 4.59
C VAL A 312 -17.66 -22.31 5.61
N LEU A 313 -18.09 -23.58 5.63
CA LEU A 313 -19.05 -24.09 6.61
C LEU A 313 -18.48 -24.07 8.04
N ALA A 314 -17.20 -24.42 8.22
CA ALA A 314 -16.54 -24.37 9.52
C ALA A 314 -16.47 -22.94 10.07
N ARG A 315 -16.18 -21.96 9.21
CA ARG A 315 -16.14 -20.53 9.59
C ARG A 315 -17.52 -19.97 9.89
N LEU A 316 -18.54 -20.37 9.14
CA LEU A 316 -19.94 -19.97 9.38
C LEU A 316 -20.49 -20.56 10.67
N LEU A 317 -20.18 -21.82 10.98
CA LEU A 317 -20.63 -22.47 12.22
C LEU A 317 -19.90 -21.94 13.47
N ALA A 318 -18.61 -21.58 13.36
CA ALA A 318 -17.87 -20.93 14.42
C ALA A 318 -18.38 -19.50 14.72
N GLY A 319 -18.89 -18.80 13.70
CA GLY A 319 -19.49 -17.47 13.85
C GLY A 319 -20.87 -17.46 14.50
N LEU A 320 -21.59 -18.58 14.51
CA LEU A 320 -22.98 -18.66 14.98
C LEU A 320 -23.13 -19.12 16.46
N THR A 321 -22.11 -19.69 17.09
CA THR A 321 -22.24 -20.28 18.44
C THR A 321 -21.51 -19.55 19.57
N GLY A 322 -20.76 -18.48 19.28
CA GLY A 322 -20.27 -17.56 20.31
C GLY A 322 -19.47 -18.18 21.46
N GLN A 323 -18.76 -19.28 21.23
CA GLN A 323 -17.89 -19.92 22.23
C GLN A 323 -16.50 -20.20 21.66
N LEU A 324 -15.50 -19.49 22.20
CA LEU A 324 -14.09 -19.89 22.13
C LEU A 324 -13.87 -21.06 23.09
N ALA A 325 -13.42 -22.20 22.59
CA ALA A 325 -12.87 -23.29 23.40
C ALA A 325 -11.61 -23.89 22.72
N PRO A 326 -10.63 -24.37 23.50
CA PRO A 326 -9.27 -24.61 23.04
C PRO A 326 -9.11 -25.95 22.31
N VAL A 327 -8.17 -25.99 21.37
CA VAL A 327 -7.82 -27.19 20.60
C VAL A 327 -7.08 -28.18 21.51
N ALA A 328 -7.70 -29.33 21.77
CA ALA A 328 -7.06 -30.48 22.39
C ALA A 328 -6.24 -31.24 21.35
N SER A 329 -5.02 -31.62 21.75
CA SER A 329 -4.10 -32.49 21.02
C SER A 329 -4.67 -33.90 20.86
N GLN A 330 -4.71 -34.41 19.62
CA GLN A 330 -4.93 -35.83 19.35
C GLN A 330 -3.61 -36.52 19.09
N SER A 331 -3.30 -37.48 19.96
CA SER A 331 -2.20 -38.41 19.89
C SER A 331 -2.44 -39.49 18.83
N VAL A 332 -1.39 -39.83 18.09
CA VAL A 332 -1.34 -41.02 17.21
C VAL A 332 -1.06 -42.27 18.07
N PRO A 333 -1.71 -43.43 17.84
CA PRO A 333 -1.44 -44.63 18.62
C PRO A 333 -0.09 -45.26 18.26
N VAL A 334 0.71 -45.52 19.30
CA VAL A 334 1.95 -46.30 19.29
C VAL A 334 1.60 -47.80 19.25
N GLN A 335 2.22 -48.56 18.34
CA GLN A 335 2.31 -50.03 18.46
C GLN A 335 3.56 -50.42 19.27
N PRO A 336 3.52 -51.53 20.06
CA PRO A 336 4.52 -51.83 21.08
C PRO A 336 5.79 -52.53 20.54
N PRO A 337 6.85 -52.61 21.36
CA PRO A 337 8.21 -52.89 20.90
C PRO A 337 8.56 -54.37 20.88
N VAL A 338 9.46 -54.75 19.96
CA VAL A 338 10.27 -55.97 20.10
C VAL A 338 11.64 -55.56 20.63
N HIS A 339 11.87 -55.85 21.91
CA HIS A 339 13.20 -55.83 22.52
C HIS A 339 13.98 -57.08 22.12
N VAL A 340 15.25 -56.92 21.73
CA VAL A 340 16.33 -57.77 22.26
C VAL A 340 17.54 -56.89 22.55
N ASN A 341 17.94 -56.89 23.82
CA ASN A 341 19.10 -56.22 24.38
C ASN A 341 20.41 -56.89 23.95
N GLY A 342 21.48 -56.10 23.90
CA GLY A 342 22.85 -56.60 23.80
C GLY A 342 23.86 -55.48 23.94
N GLU A 343 24.12 -55.09 25.19
CA GLU A 343 25.04 -54.03 25.58
C GLU A 343 26.48 -54.56 25.74
N VAL A 344 27.44 -53.73 25.32
CA VAL A 344 28.86 -53.55 25.74
C VAL A 344 29.87 -54.70 25.62
N ASN A 345 30.91 -54.48 24.79
CA ASN A 345 32.34 -54.34 25.16
C ASN A 345 33.27 -54.67 23.98
N GLY A 346 34.36 -53.89 23.82
CA GLY A 346 35.56 -54.40 23.13
C GLY A 346 36.32 -53.39 22.27
N VAL A 347 37.39 -52.86 22.85
CA VAL A 347 38.52 -52.21 22.17
C VAL A 347 39.14 -53.13 21.11
N THR A 348 39.50 -52.63 19.92
CA THR A 348 40.81 -52.85 19.27
C THR A 348 40.98 -52.04 17.98
N ASN A 349 42.24 -51.70 17.71
CA ASN A 349 42.78 -50.84 16.65
C ASN A 349 42.52 -51.35 15.22
N GLY A 350 42.44 -50.42 14.26
CA GLY A 350 42.58 -50.70 12.83
C GLY A 350 42.73 -49.44 12.00
N VAL A 351 43.97 -49.07 11.67
CA VAL A 351 44.34 -48.06 10.67
C VAL A 351 43.74 -48.45 9.31
N THR A 352 43.14 -47.52 8.57
CA THR A 352 43.42 -47.31 7.13
C THR A 352 42.70 -46.10 6.55
N ASN A 353 43.50 -45.34 5.78
CA ASN A 353 43.20 -44.54 4.60
C ASN A 353 42.41 -43.23 4.76
N GLY A 354 43.17 -42.15 4.65
CA GLY A 354 42.67 -40.79 4.46
C GLY A 354 41.82 -40.68 3.20
N VAL A 355 40.59 -40.21 3.43
CA VAL A 355 39.87 -39.36 2.51
C VAL A 355 39.87 -38.01 3.20
N GLU A 356 40.50 -37.00 2.60
CA GLU A 356 40.32 -35.62 3.07
C GLU A 356 38.82 -35.32 3.04
N GLU A 357 38.22 -35.19 4.22
CA GLU A 357 36.89 -34.60 4.36
C GLU A 357 36.99 -33.17 3.82
N VAL A 358 36.43 -32.95 2.63
CA VAL A 358 36.14 -31.60 2.15
C VAL A 358 35.13 -31.03 3.14
N VAL A 359 35.62 -30.29 4.12
CA VAL A 359 34.78 -29.49 5.02
C VAL A 359 34.06 -28.49 4.15
N HIS A 360 32.81 -28.80 3.79
CA HIS A 360 31.94 -27.80 3.20
C HIS A 360 31.78 -26.69 4.24
N PRO A 361 32.17 -25.43 3.94
CA PRO A 361 31.99 -24.35 4.89
C PRO A 361 30.50 -24.27 5.24
N GLY A 362 30.19 -24.19 6.53
CA GLY A 362 28.82 -24.04 7.02
C GLY A 362 28.13 -22.81 6.41
N PRO A 363 26.81 -22.67 6.57
CA PRO A 363 26.07 -21.55 6.01
C PRO A 363 26.69 -20.23 6.50
N PRO A 364 26.85 -19.22 5.62
CA PRO A 364 27.27 -17.91 6.07
C PRO A 364 26.26 -17.38 7.09
N GLU A 365 26.73 -16.52 7.99
CA GLU A 365 25.86 -15.85 8.95
C GLU A 365 24.84 -15.00 8.17
N LEU A 366 23.55 -15.36 8.22
CA LEU A 366 22.51 -14.70 7.43
C LEU A 366 22.44 -13.20 7.73
N LYS A 367 22.60 -12.83 9.01
CA LYS A 367 22.67 -11.44 9.43
C LYS A 367 23.77 -10.69 8.70
N LYS A 368 24.95 -11.30 8.57
CA LYS A 368 26.05 -10.73 7.79
C LYS A 368 25.68 -10.58 6.31
N VAL A 369 25.02 -11.57 5.70
CA VAL A 369 24.54 -11.47 4.31
C VAL A 369 23.59 -10.28 4.12
N ILE A 370 22.67 -10.07 5.05
CA ILE A 370 21.75 -8.93 5.01
C ILE A 370 22.51 -7.61 5.11
N TYR A 371 23.40 -7.46 6.10
CA TYR A 371 24.18 -6.23 6.27
C TYR A 371 25.16 -5.98 5.12
N ASP A 372 25.81 -7.01 4.57
CA ASP A 372 26.68 -6.89 3.40
C ASP A 372 25.88 -6.35 2.21
N GLN A 373 24.70 -6.92 1.94
CA GLN A 373 23.84 -6.51 0.83
C GLN A 373 23.24 -5.11 1.00
N LEU A 374 22.88 -4.74 2.24
CA LEU A 374 22.45 -3.37 2.56
C LEU A 374 23.61 -2.39 2.39
N GLY A 375 24.81 -2.75 2.84
CA GLY A 375 26.01 -1.91 2.80
C GLY A 375 26.52 -1.57 1.39
N GLU A 376 26.07 -2.28 0.36
CA GLU A 376 26.36 -1.94 -1.05
C GLU A 376 25.69 -0.63 -1.49
N ASN A 377 24.53 -0.31 -0.90
CA ASN A 377 23.67 0.78 -1.39
C ASN A 377 23.18 1.73 -0.29
N ILE A 378 23.32 1.36 0.99
CA ILE A 378 22.87 2.12 2.16
C ILE A 378 24.06 2.34 3.10
N ASP A 379 24.17 3.54 3.68
CA ASP A 379 25.13 3.78 4.76
C ASP A 379 24.64 3.11 6.05
N ILE A 380 25.10 1.88 6.28
CA ILE A 380 24.69 1.04 7.40
C ILE A 380 25.30 1.43 8.75
N ARG A 381 26.15 2.47 8.83
CA ARG A 381 26.86 2.85 10.07
C ARG A 381 25.92 3.17 11.24
N GLU A 382 24.72 3.67 10.95
CA GLU A 382 23.71 4.03 11.94
C GLU A 382 22.52 3.07 11.97
N VAL A 383 22.50 2.05 11.12
CA VAL A 383 21.43 1.05 11.04
C VAL A 383 21.55 0.08 12.20
N LYS A 384 20.48 -0.05 13.00
CA LYS A 384 20.32 -1.09 14.02
C LYS A 384 19.39 -2.19 13.52
N ASP A 385 19.36 -3.34 14.20
CA ASP A 385 18.56 -4.48 13.77
C ASP A 385 17.05 -4.19 13.70
N ASP A 386 16.56 -3.32 14.58
CA ASP A 386 15.16 -2.87 14.70
C ASP A 386 14.86 -1.60 13.87
N SER A 387 15.87 -1.04 13.19
CA SER A 387 15.73 0.18 12.42
C SER A 387 14.85 -0.04 11.19
N ASP A 388 13.94 0.90 10.95
CA ASP A 388 13.18 0.96 9.70
C ASP A 388 14.12 1.34 8.56
N LEU A 389 14.51 0.35 7.77
CA LEU A 389 15.48 0.46 6.68
C LEU A 389 15.05 1.49 5.62
N PHE A 390 13.75 1.81 5.49
CA PHE A 390 13.29 2.88 4.59
C PHE A 390 13.83 4.26 4.99
N GLN A 391 14.06 4.50 6.28
CA GLN A 391 14.65 5.76 6.76
C GLN A 391 16.10 5.92 6.31
N PHE A 392 16.78 4.80 6.05
CA PHE A 392 18.18 4.75 5.65
C PHE A 392 18.36 4.61 4.14
N GLY A 393 17.28 4.72 3.36
CA GLY A 393 17.38 4.71 1.89
C GLY A 393 17.16 3.34 1.26
N LEU A 394 16.52 2.41 1.97
CA LEU A 394 15.99 1.19 1.35
C LEU A 394 15.01 1.56 0.22
N ASP A 395 15.42 1.31 -1.01
CA ASP A 395 14.63 1.53 -2.21
C ASP A 395 14.35 0.21 -2.94
N SER A 396 13.74 0.28 -4.13
CA SER A 396 13.27 -0.93 -4.80
C SER A 396 14.41 -1.73 -5.39
N LEU A 397 15.49 -1.08 -5.80
CA LEU A 397 16.67 -1.77 -6.28
C LEU A 397 17.29 -2.54 -5.11
N VAL A 398 17.49 -1.87 -3.96
CA VAL A 398 18.05 -2.52 -2.77
C VAL A 398 17.16 -3.66 -2.29
N VAL A 399 15.83 -3.51 -2.32
CA VAL A 399 14.93 -4.61 -1.95
C VAL A 399 14.98 -5.76 -2.94
N ILE A 400 15.07 -5.50 -4.24
CA ILE A 400 15.21 -6.56 -5.25
C ILE A 400 16.53 -7.31 -5.02
N ASP A 401 17.63 -6.59 -4.84
CA ASP A 401 18.95 -7.18 -4.63
C ASP A 401 19.01 -7.97 -3.33
N LEU A 402 18.45 -7.42 -2.25
CA LEU A 402 18.30 -8.10 -0.97
C LEU A 402 17.43 -9.36 -1.09
N THR A 403 16.29 -9.28 -1.77
CA THR A 403 15.41 -10.43 -1.98
C THR A 403 16.14 -11.54 -2.77
N ASN A 404 16.90 -11.17 -3.80
CA ASN A 404 17.69 -12.11 -4.59
C ASN A 404 18.79 -12.78 -3.75
N ALA A 405 19.49 -12.01 -2.92
CA ALA A 405 20.51 -12.53 -2.01
C ALA A 405 19.91 -13.49 -0.96
N LEU A 406 18.76 -13.12 -0.38
CA LEU A 406 18.03 -13.97 0.58
C LEU A 406 17.52 -15.25 -0.06
N ASN A 407 16.96 -15.18 -1.27
CA ASN A 407 16.49 -16.37 -2.00
C ASN A 407 17.65 -17.29 -2.39
N THR A 408 18.80 -16.72 -2.78
CA THR A 408 20.02 -17.50 -3.01
C THR A 408 20.46 -18.24 -1.75
N TYR A 409 20.39 -17.57 -0.59
CA TYR A 409 20.67 -18.18 0.71
C TYR A 409 19.67 -19.31 1.02
N ILE A 410 18.37 -19.07 0.85
CA ILE A 410 17.31 -20.04 1.10
C ILE A 410 17.49 -21.30 0.26
N ILE A 411 17.69 -21.16 -1.05
CA ILE A 411 17.89 -22.28 -1.97
C ILE A 411 19.05 -23.16 -1.52
N LYS A 412 20.15 -22.56 -1.07
CA LYS A 412 21.38 -23.28 -0.74
C LYS A 412 21.38 -23.87 0.68
N TRP A 413 20.77 -23.18 1.65
CA TRP A 413 20.97 -23.48 3.08
C TRP A 413 19.68 -23.70 3.88
N ARG A 414 18.51 -23.51 3.26
CA ARG A 414 17.19 -23.77 3.83
C ARG A 414 16.28 -24.48 2.80
N PRO A 415 16.70 -25.66 2.28
CA PRO A 415 15.90 -26.38 1.30
C PRO A 415 14.51 -26.71 1.88
N GLY A 416 13.46 -26.40 1.12
CA GLY A 416 12.06 -26.58 1.53
C GLY A 416 11.37 -25.34 2.11
N LYS A 417 12.11 -24.23 2.29
CA LYS A 417 11.52 -22.94 2.63
C LYS A 417 11.06 -22.20 1.38
N GLU A 418 9.92 -21.53 1.47
CA GLU A 418 9.37 -20.72 0.38
C GLU A 418 10.28 -19.53 0.06
N LEU A 419 10.40 -19.20 -1.23
CA LEU A 419 11.16 -18.05 -1.68
C LEU A 419 10.42 -16.76 -1.31
N LEU A 420 11.17 -15.76 -0.90
CA LEU A 420 10.65 -14.46 -0.56
C LEU A 420 10.32 -13.67 -1.84
N GLU A 421 9.15 -13.06 -1.86
CA GLU A 421 8.83 -12.01 -2.82
C GLU A 421 9.31 -10.64 -2.28
N PRO A 422 9.62 -9.67 -3.15
CA PRO A 422 9.97 -8.31 -2.70
C PRO A 422 8.96 -7.69 -1.73
N LYS A 423 7.66 -8.01 -1.89
CA LYS A 423 6.59 -7.60 -0.96
C LYS A 423 6.86 -8.03 0.47
N VAL A 424 7.34 -9.26 0.68
CA VAL A 424 7.60 -9.81 2.01
C VAL A 424 8.71 -9.03 2.71
N VAL A 425 9.72 -8.59 1.96
CA VAL A 425 10.79 -7.71 2.48
C VAL A 425 10.25 -6.30 2.77
N TYR A 426 9.36 -5.77 1.92
CA TYR A 426 8.70 -4.47 2.17
C TYR A 426 7.84 -4.45 3.43
N ASP A 427 7.07 -5.51 3.67
CA ASP A 427 6.18 -5.65 4.83
C ASP A 427 6.99 -5.83 6.14
N ASN A 428 8.28 -6.13 6.03
CA ASN A 428 9.19 -6.43 7.12
C ASN A 428 10.49 -5.62 7.04
N PRO A 429 10.45 -4.28 7.10
CA PRO A 429 11.59 -3.42 6.72
C PRO A 429 12.63 -3.25 7.84
N THR A 430 12.83 -4.25 8.69
CA THR A 430 13.88 -4.26 9.72
C THR A 430 14.73 -5.52 9.55
N VAL A 431 16.02 -5.43 9.87
CA VAL A 431 16.92 -6.59 9.75
C VAL A 431 16.43 -7.74 10.63
N GLU A 432 15.95 -7.44 11.84
CA GLU A 432 15.37 -8.41 12.77
C GLU A 432 14.19 -9.19 12.15
N ARG A 433 13.25 -8.49 11.50
CA ARG A 433 12.10 -9.16 10.86
C ARG A 433 12.52 -9.96 9.63
N ILE A 434 13.45 -9.44 8.83
CA ILE A 434 14.00 -10.15 7.65
C ILE A 434 14.73 -11.42 8.08
N LEU A 435 15.48 -11.39 9.18
CA LEU A 435 16.08 -12.58 9.77
C LEU A 435 15.01 -13.62 10.14
N GLY A 436 13.98 -13.21 10.87
CA GLY A 436 12.87 -14.10 11.25
C GLY A 436 12.17 -14.73 10.03
N LEU A 437 11.99 -13.96 8.95
CA LEU A 437 11.42 -14.46 7.70
C LEU A 437 12.22 -15.62 7.09
N VAL A 438 13.52 -15.71 7.33
CA VAL A 438 14.40 -16.76 6.78
C VAL A 438 14.76 -17.82 7.82
N GLU A 439 14.74 -17.50 9.12
CA GLU A 439 15.19 -18.41 10.19
C GLU A 439 14.09 -19.30 10.81
N ASP A 440 12.80 -18.91 10.85
CA ASP A 440 11.75 -19.77 11.43
C ASP A 440 11.14 -20.75 10.41
N ALA A 441 10.90 -22.05 10.69
CA ALA A 441 10.67 -22.67 12.00
C ALA A 441 11.56 -23.89 12.30
N GLY A 442 12.15 -23.92 13.50
CA GLY A 442 12.78 -25.10 14.06
C GLY A 442 13.46 -24.91 15.42
N LYS A 443 12.75 -24.41 16.43
CA LYS A 443 12.85 -24.76 17.87
C LYS A 443 12.08 -23.76 18.75
N ALA A 444 10.93 -24.21 19.27
CA ALA A 444 10.40 -23.77 20.56
C ALA A 444 10.86 -24.77 21.63
#